data_AF-A0A851MFK1-F1
#
_entry.id   AF-A0A851MFK1-F1
#
_cell.length_a   1.000
_cell.length_b   1.000
_cell.length_c   1.000
_cell.angle_alpha   90.00
_cell.angle_beta   90.00
_cell.angle_gamma   90.00
#
_symmetry.space_group_name_H-M   'P 1'
#
loop_
_entity.id
_entity.type
_entity.pdbx_description
1 polymer ?
#
loop_
_entity_poly.entity_id
_entity_poly.type
_entity_poly.pdbx_seq_one_letter_code
_entity_poly.pdbx_strand_id
1 'polypeptide(L)'
;QAPSWAYILGALGLFIYQSLDAIDGKQARRTNSSSPLGELFDHGCDSVSTVFVVLGSCIAIRLGTNPDWLFFCCFVGLFMFYSAHWQTYVSGILRFGKIDVTEVQIAITMLLLISAYSGPAIWDYKVPLVGLELKFFAVIGILCGTALSGFNYFRVIFGGGVGKNGSTIAGTSVLSPGLHIGLLIALAITIYKKSTTQLFEKHACLYVLTFGFVNAKISQKLVVAHMTKSEICLQDTAFIGPGLLFLDQYFNSFIDEYIVLWIALFISLFDMLRYATGVCLQIAAHLHIHVFRISSHQAPEQ
;
A
#
# COMPACT_ATOMS: atom_id res chain seq x y z
N GLN A 1 22.81 -8.59 1.14
CA GLN A 1 22.68 -7.14 1.43
C GLN A 1 22.65 -6.41 0.09
N ALA A 2 21.88 -5.32 -0.04
CA ALA A 2 21.84 -4.57 -1.29
C ALA A 2 23.05 -3.63 -1.40
N PRO A 3 23.53 -3.33 -2.62
CA PRO A 3 24.64 -2.40 -2.82
C PRO A 3 24.22 -0.95 -2.52
N SER A 4 25.16 -0.10 -2.08
CA SER A 4 24.86 1.28 -1.66
C SER A 4 24.13 2.12 -2.70
N TRP A 5 24.45 1.95 -4.00
CA TRP A 5 23.77 2.66 -5.08
C TRP A 5 22.27 2.36 -5.14
N ALA A 6 21.83 1.17 -4.71
CA ALA A 6 20.41 0.83 -4.70
C ALA A 6 19.64 1.65 -3.66
N TYR A 7 20.25 1.92 -2.50
CA TYR A 7 19.67 2.81 -1.49
C TYR A 7 19.64 4.27 -1.94
N ILE A 8 20.68 4.73 -2.65
CA ILE A 8 20.71 6.09 -3.24
C ILE A 8 19.59 6.23 -4.29
N LEU A 9 19.46 5.27 -5.20
CA LEU A 9 18.39 5.28 -6.19
C LEU A 9 17.00 5.19 -5.53
N GLY A 10 16.86 4.40 -4.47
CA GLY A 10 15.62 4.35 -3.69
C GLY A 10 15.27 5.69 -3.04
N ALA A 11 16.25 6.37 -2.42
CA ALA A 11 16.07 7.68 -1.79
C ALA A 11 15.72 8.76 -2.82
N LEU A 12 16.47 8.83 -3.92
CA LEU A 12 16.21 9.77 -5.00
C LEU A 12 14.86 9.49 -5.67
N GLY A 13 14.56 8.22 -5.95
CA GLY A 13 13.31 7.79 -6.55
C GLY A 13 12.11 8.15 -5.69
N LEU A 14 12.17 7.88 -4.38
CA LEU A 14 11.10 8.25 -3.44
C LEU A 14 10.94 9.77 -3.33
N PHE A 15 12.04 10.52 -3.24
CA PHE A 15 12.00 11.98 -3.19
C PHE A 15 11.40 12.59 -4.47
N ILE A 16 11.76 12.06 -5.64
CA ILE A 16 11.18 12.49 -6.92
C ILE A 16 9.71 12.12 -6.97
N TYR A 17 9.35 10.88 -6.65
CA TYR A 17 7.98 10.38 -6.67
C TYR A 17 7.06 11.26 -5.80
N GLN A 18 7.39 11.44 -4.50
CA GLN A 18 6.57 12.26 -3.60
C GLN A 18 6.44 13.72 -4.09
N SER A 19 7.48 14.25 -4.75
CA SER A 19 7.48 15.63 -5.23
C SER A 19 6.58 15.79 -6.44
N LEU A 20 6.60 14.80 -7.35
CA LEU A 20 5.75 14.77 -8.54
C LEU A 20 4.29 14.51 -8.18
N ASP A 21 4.06 13.62 -7.22
CA ASP A 21 2.76 13.33 -6.62
C ASP A 21 2.15 14.59 -6.00
N ALA A 22 2.86 15.27 -5.10
CA ALA A 22 2.33 16.49 -4.45
C ALA A 22 2.04 17.69 -5.38
N ILE A 23 2.53 17.68 -6.62
CA ILE A 23 2.30 18.76 -7.60
C ILE A 23 1.23 18.42 -8.64
N ASP A 24 0.83 17.15 -8.80
CA ASP A 24 -0.04 16.73 -9.89
C ASP A 24 -1.44 17.36 -9.80
N GLY A 25 -2.04 17.42 -8.62
CA GLY A 25 -3.34 18.02 -8.37
C GLY A 25 -3.28 19.54 -8.47
N LYS A 26 -2.14 20.15 -8.10
CA LYS A 26 -1.90 21.59 -8.32
C LYS A 26 -1.84 21.89 -9.81
N GLN A 27 -1.13 21.05 -10.57
CA GLN A 27 -1.03 21.17 -12.01
C GLN A 27 -2.40 20.96 -12.67
N ALA A 28 -3.15 19.93 -12.28
CA ALA A 28 -4.49 19.65 -12.80
C ALA A 28 -5.46 20.82 -12.57
N ARG A 29 -5.42 21.46 -11.39
CA ARG A 29 -6.21 22.68 -11.13
C ARG A 29 -5.75 23.85 -12.00
N ARG A 30 -4.44 24.05 -12.17
CA ARG A 30 -3.87 25.12 -13.02
C ARG A 30 -4.27 24.95 -14.48
N THR A 31 -4.34 23.72 -14.99
CA THR A 31 -4.70 23.41 -16.38
C THR A 31 -6.19 23.15 -16.58
N ASN A 32 -7.03 23.32 -15.55
CA ASN A 32 -8.46 22.98 -15.57
C ASN A 32 -8.74 21.54 -16.06
N SER A 33 -7.88 20.58 -15.67
CA SER A 33 -7.94 19.18 -16.08
C SER A 33 -8.16 18.22 -14.90
N SER A 34 -8.67 18.71 -13.77
CA SER A 34 -9.06 17.87 -12.63
C SER A 34 -10.19 16.92 -13.02
N SER A 35 -10.05 15.64 -12.72
CA SER A 35 -11.04 14.62 -13.05
C SER A 35 -10.97 13.44 -12.06
N PRO A 36 -12.05 12.64 -11.94
CA PRO A 36 -12.03 11.40 -11.18
C PRO A 36 -10.95 10.43 -11.68
N LEU A 37 -10.69 10.39 -12.99
CA LEU A 37 -9.61 9.56 -13.55
C LEU A 37 -8.23 9.94 -12.97
N GLY A 38 -7.97 11.23 -12.80
CA GLY A 38 -6.72 11.72 -12.20
C GLY A 38 -6.56 11.23 -10.76
N GLU A 39 -7.62 11.35 -9.95
CA GLU A 39 -7.64 10.88 -8.55
C GLU A 39 -7.43 9.35 -8.46
N LEU A 40 -8.07 8.57 -9.34
CA LEU A 40 -7.83 7.13 -9.40
C LEU A 40 -6.39 6.79 -9.79
N PHE A 41 -5.79 7.55 -10.71
CA PHE A 41 -4.45 7.27 -11.21
C PHE A 41 -3.38 7.57 -10.16
N ASP A 42 -3.48 8.73 -9.49
CA ASP A 42 -2.69 9.12 -8.32
C ASP A 42 -2.73 8.00 -7.27
N HIS A 43 -3.91 7.72 -6.70
CA HIS A 43 -4.03 6.76 -5.62
C HIS A 43 -3.73 5.31 -6.05
N GLY A 44 -3.92 5.01 -7.34
CA GLY A 44 -3.51 3.75 -7.95
C GLY A 44 -2.00 3.58 -7.97
N CYS A 45 -1.25 4.60 -8.39
CA CYS A 45 0.20 4.62 -8.31
C CYS A 45 0.68 4.52 -6.85
N ASP A 46 0.04 5.23 -5.94
CA ASP A 46 0.37 5.19 -4.51
C ASP A 46 0.18 3.81 -3.87
N SER A 47 -0.88 3.11 -4.28
CA SER A 47 -1.15 1.75 -3.80
C SER A 47 -0.03 0.76 -4.16
N VAL A 48 0.61 0.96 -5.31
CA VAL A 48 1.73 0.14 -5.79
C VAL A 48 3.04 0.62 -5.18
N SER A 49 3.29 1.93 -5.18
CA SER A 49 4.52 2.53 -4.64
C SER A 49 4.69 2.20 -3.16
N THR A 50 3.61 2.20 -2.39
CA THR A 50 3.59 1.83 -0.97
C THR A 50 4.22 0.46 -0.74
N VAL A 51 3.93 -0.55 -1.58
CA VAL A 51 4.50 -1.91 -1.47
C VAL A 51 6.04 -1.87 -1.52
N PHE A 52 6.59 -1.14 -2.49
CA PHE A 52 8.02 -1.02 -2.69
C PHE A 52 8.68 -0.18 -1.59
N VAL A 53 8.02 0.89 -1.14
CA VAL A 53 8.53 1.78 -0.09
C VAL A 53 8.62 1.06 1.26
N VAL A 54 7.57 0.32 1.65
CA VAL A 54 7.58 -0.43 2.93
C VAL A 54 8.60 -1.58 2.90
N LEU A 55 8.68 -2.32 1.79
CA LEU A 55 9.66 -3.39 1.65
C LEU A 55 11.09 -2.85 1.60
N GLY A 56 11.33 -1.80 0.82
CA GLY A 56 12.62 -1.15 0.66
C GLY A 56 13.16 -0.56 1.97
N SER A 57 12.31 0.10 2.76
CA SER A 57 12.68 0.63 4.08
C SER A 57 13.07 -0.49 5.06
N CYS A 58 12.31 -1.59 5.09
CA CYS A 58 12.64 -2.75 5.93
C CYS A 58 13.96 -3.42 5.52
N ILE A 59 14.24 -3.52 4.21
CA ILE A 59 15.52 -4.02 3.68
C ILE A 59 16.66 -3.08 4.11
N ALA A 60 16.47 -1.77 4.02
CA ALA A 60 17.48 -0.77 4.33
C ALA A 60 17.93 -0.81 5.80
N ILE A 61 17.03 -1.12 6.73
CA ILE A 61 17.35 -1.30 8.16
C ILE A 61 17.68 -2.74 8.57
N ARG A 62 17.85 -3.65 7.60
CA ARG A 62 18.14 -5.08 7.84
C ARG A 62 17.09 -5.80 8.69
N LEU A 63 15.81 -5.41 8.59
CA LEU A 63 14.74 -6.00 9.41
C LEU A 63 14.51 -7.49 9.11
N GLY A 64 14.98 -8.02 7.97
CA GLY A 64 14.96 -9.46 7.67
C GLY A 64 15.77 -10.35 8.63
N THR A 65 16.61 -9.76 9.48
CA THR A 65 17.20 -10.47 10.64
C THR A 65 16.17 -10.81 11.73
N ASN A 66 14.99 -10.19 11.67
CA ASN A 66 13.88 -10.33 12.61
C ASN A 66 12.58 -10.51 11.81
N PRO A 67 12.28 -11.74 11.32
CA PRO A 67 11.17 -11.97 10.39
C PRO A 67 9.80 -11.49 10.89
N ASP A 68 9.48 -11.67 12.17
CA ASP A 68 8.21 -11.20 12.73
C ASP A 68 8.07 -9.67 12.64
N TRP A 69 9.14 -8.93 12.90
CA TRP A 69 9.16 -7.47 12.77
C TRP A 69 9.12 -7.03 11.30
N LEU A 70 9.80 -7.75 10.40
CA LEU A 70 9.70 -7.53 8.96
C LEU A 70 8.26 -7.70 8.47
N PHE A 71 7.61 -8.81 8.87
CA PHE A 71 6.22 -9.06 8.54
C PHE A 71 5.33 -7.93 9.06
N PHE A 72 5.44 -7.61 10.34
CA PHE A 72 4.64 -6.57 10.97
C PHE A 72 4.80 -5.22 10.26
N CYS A 73 6.04 -4.75 10.04
CA CYS A 73 6.28 -3.43 9.44
C CYS A 73 5.79 -3.33 7.99
N CYS A 74 5.96 -4.38 7.19
CA CYS A 74 5.44 -4.40 5.82
C CYS A 74 3.91 -4.38 5.81
N PHE A 75 3.26 -5.28 6.55
CA PHE A 75 1.80 -5.44 6.50
C PHE A 75 1.04 -4.32 7.23
N VAL A 76 1.62 -3.72 8.27
CA VAL A 76 1.02 -2.55 8.92
C VAL A 76 1.05 -1.34 7.98
N GLY A 77 2.12 -1.16 7.19
CA GLY A 77 2.18 -0.10 6.18
C GLY A 77 1.09 -0.26 5.11
N LEU A 78 0.92 -1.48 4.59
CA LEU A 78 -0.17 -1.79 3.64
C LEU A 78 -1.56 -1.55 4.23
N PHE A 79 -1.77 -1.98 5.48
CA PHE A 79 -3.02 -1.79 6.22
C PHE A 79 -3.33 -0.30 6.46
N MET A 80 -2.32 0.49 6.81
CA MET A 80 -2.49 1.93 7.06
C MET A 80 -2.84 2.69 5.78
N PHE A 81 -2.23 2.35 4.64
CA PHE A 81 -2.62 2.89 3.35
C PHE A 81 -4.08 2.55 2.98
N TYR A 82 -4.48 1.29 3.18
CA TYR A 82 -5.87 0.87 2.99
C TYR A 82 -6.84 1.62 3.92
N SER A 83 -6.44 1.83 5.18
CA SER A 83 -7.27 2.49 6.19
C SER A 83 -7.51 3.97 5.90
N ALA A 84 -6.56 4.68 5.27
CA ALA A 84 -6.76 6.05 4.80
C ALA A 84 -7.89 6.13 3.74
N HIS A 85 -7.92 5.16 2.83
CA HIS A 85 -8.98 5.04 1.82
C HIS A 85 -10.30 4.53 2.40
N TRP A 86 -10.24 3.66 3.40
CA TRP A 86 -11.43 3.24 4.16
C TRP A 86 -12.08 4.43 4.86
N GLN A 87 -11.30 5.26 5.55
CA GLN A 87 -11.80 6.50 6.12
C GLN A 87 -12.49 7.37 5.06
N THR A 88 -11.89 7.50 3.88
CA THR A 88 -12.43 8.28 2.76
C THR A 88 -13.74 7.71 2.24
N TYR A 89 -13.85 6.38 2.11
CA TYR A 89 -15.08 5.69 1.74
C TYR A 89 -16.22 5.90 2.76
N VAL A 90 -15.88 6.00 4.05
CA VAL A 90 -16.86 6.27 5.12
C VAL A 90 -17.27 7.73 5.15
N SER A 91 -16.30 8.66 5.15
CA SER A 91 -16.52 10.08 5.41
C SER A 91 -16.74 10.93 4.16
N GLY A 92 -16.51 10.38 2.97
CA GLY A 92 -16.64 11.06 1.69
C GLY A 92 -15.49 12.03 1.36
N ILE A 93 -14.51 12.21 2.24
CA ILE A 93 -13.40 13.16 2.07
C ILE A 93 -12.11 12.55 2.64
N LEU A 94 -11.02 12.61 1.88
CA LEU A 94 -9.70 12.27 2.37
C LEU A 94 -9.18 13.37 3.30
N ARG A 95 -8.81 12.99 4.54
CA ARG A 95 -8.36 13.94 5.57
C ARG A 95 -6.90 13.71 5.87
N PHE A 96 -6.13 14.79 5.81
CA PHE A 96 -4.71 14.77 6.10
C PHE A 96 -4.43 15.27 7.52
N GLY A 97 -3.51 14.58 8.20
CA GLY A 97 -2.96 14.97 9.49
C GLY A 97 -1.87 16.05 9.38
N LYS A 98 -1.38 16.52 10.54
CA LYS A 98 -0.18 17.37 10.60
C LYS A 98 1.11 16.60 10.35
N ILE A 99 1.11 15.31 10.67
CA ILE A 99 2.15 14.34 10.36
C ILE A 99 1.42 13.27 9.56
N ASP A 100 1.79 13.12 8.31
CA ASP A 100 1.12 12.23 7.37
C ASP A 100 2.14 11.61 6.40
N VAL A 101 1.67 11.11 5.26
CA VAL A 101 2.48 10.42 4.24
C VAL A 101 3.76 11.17 3.89
N THR A 102 3.73 12.50 3.76
CA THR A 102 4.91 13.30 3.39
C THR A 102 6.04 13.22 4.42
N GLU A 103 5.76 13.44 5.71
CA GLU A 103 6.78 13.36 6.76
C GLU A 103 7.34 11.93 6.87
N VAL A 104 6.49 10.92 6.69
CA VAL A 104 6.90 9.51 6.69
C VAL A 104 7.82 9.21 5.51
N GLN A 105 7.49 9.66 4.30
CA GLN A 105 8.32 9.46 3.10
C GLN A 105 9.65 10.20 3.18
N ILE A 106 9.70 11.39 3.78
CA ILE A 106 10.96 12.08 4.09
C ILE A 106 11.80 11.27 5.09
N ALA A 107 11.19 10.75 6.16
CA ALA A 107 11.90 9.92 7.13
C ALA A 107 12.48 8.64 6.48
N ILE A 108 11.72 7.99 5.59
CA ILE A 108 12.19 6.83 4.84
C ILE A 108 13.32 7.21 3.87
N THR A 109 13.22 8.34 3.18
CA THR A 109 14.29 8.89 2.34
C THR A 109 15.58 9.07 3.16
N MET A 110 15.50 9.65 4.36
CA MET A 110 16.66 9.81 5.25
C MET A 110 17.22 8.47 5.70
N LEU A 111 16.37 7.51 6.06
CA LEU A 111 16.76 6.16 6.44
C LEU A 111 17.53 5.45 5.30
N LEU A 112 17.06 5.59 4.06
CA LEU A 112 17.74 5.06 2.87
C LEU A 112 19.12 5.73 2.67
N LEU A 113 19.22 7.05 2.84
CA LEU A 113 20.49 7.77 2.74
C LEU A 113 21.49 7.36 3.83
N ILE A 114 21.02 7.14 5.06
CA ILE A 114 21.85 6.63 6.17
C ILE A 114 22.39 5.24 5.82
N SER A 115 21.53 4.33 5.32
CA SER A 115 21.95 2.99 4.88
C SER A 115 22.93 3.04 3.70
N ALA A 116 22.77 4.01 2.79
CA ALA A 116 23.68 4.20 1.65
C ALA A 116 25.07 4.65 2.10
N TYR A 117 25.14 5.63 3.00
CA TYR A 117 26.39 6.27 3.43
C TYR A 117 27.16 5.43 4.45
N SER A 118 26.50 4.99 5.52
CA SER A 118 27.13 4.25 6.62
C SER A 118 27.19 2.74 6.39
N GLY A 119 26.49 2.26 5.35
CA GLY A 119 26.22 0.84 5.13
C GLY A 119 25.08 0.32 6.02
N PRO A 120 24.30 -0.68 5.58
CA PRO A 120 23.14 -1.18 6.33
C PRO A 120 23.46 -1.78 7.71
N ALA A 121 24.72 -2.17 7.94
CA ALA A 121 25.16 -2.76 9.20
C ALA A 121 25.08 -1.78 10.39
N ILE A 122 25.02 -0.46 10.13
CA ILE A 122 24.80 0.55 11.17
C ILE A 122 23.53 0.27 12.00
N TRP A 123 22.52 -0.33 11.37
CA TRP A 123 21.23 -0.61 12.00
C TRP A 123 21.26 -1.75 13.01
N ASP A 124 22.31 -2.57 13.00
CA ASP A 124 22.55 -3.62 14.02
C ASP A 124 23.38 -3.10 15.20
N TYR A 125 23.82 -1.85 15.16
CA TYR A 125 24.58 -1.25 16.25
C TYR A 125 23.73 -1.17 17.52
N LYS A 126 24.24 -1.72 18.63
CA LYS A 126 23.60 -1.66 19.94
C LYS A 126 23.92 -0.34 20.63
N VAL A 127 22.88 0.43 20.94
CA VAL A 127 23.01 1.71 21.64
C VAL A 127 23.44 1.46 23.09
N PRO A 128 24.62 1.95 23.56
CA PRO A 128 25.20 1.56 24.85
C PRO A 128 24.33 1.80 26.09
N LEU A 129 23.46 2.83 26.06
CA LEU A 129 22.58 3.15 27.20
C LEU A 129 21.30 2.30 27.27
N VAL A 130 20.83 1.77 26.15
CA VAL A 130 19.52 1.09 26.05
C VAL A 130 19.68 -0.42 25.77
N GLY A 131 20.82 -0.83 25.22
CA GLY A 131 21.07 -2.21 24.79
C GLY A 131 20.30 -2.65 23.55
N LEU A 132 19.52 -1.74 22.96
CA LEU A 132 18.67 -1.98 21.79
C LEU A 132 19.44 -1.70 20.49
N GLU A 133 19.22 -2.52 19.46
CA GLU A 133 19.74 -2.27 18.11
C GLU A 133 19.09 -1.03 17.51
N LEU A 134 19.87 -0.24 16.76
CA LEU A 134 19.42 1.03 16.17
C LEU A 134 18.14 0.87 15.31
N LYS A 135 17.98 -0.25 14.59
CA LYS A 135 16.78 -0.54 13.78
C LYS A 135 15.47 -0.45 14.58
N PHE A 136 15.48 -0.80 15.86
CA PHE A 136 14.25 -0.80 16.66
C PHE A 136 13.79 0.60 17.04
N PHE A 137 14.67 1.61 17.01
CA PHE A 137 14.22 3.00 17.10
C PHE A 137 13.39 3.41 15.89
N ALA A 138 13.74 2.94 14.68
CA ALA A 138 12.92 3.12 13.50
C ALA A 138 11.58 2.38 13.62
N VAL A 139 11.59 1.14 14.14
CA VAL A 139 10.36 0.37 14.43
C VAL A 139 9.47 1.08 15.44
N ILE A 140 10.02 1.65 16.52
CA ILE A 140 9.28 2.46 17.48
C ILE A 140 8.65 3.67 16.79
N GLY A 141 9.39 4.35 15.90
CA GLY A 141 8.84 5.42 15.07
C GLY A 141 7.64 4.97 14.22
N ILE A 142 7.73 3.81 13.57
CA ILE A 142 6.64 3.20 12.80
C ILE A 142 5.44 2.89 13.70
N LEU A 143 5.66 2.33 14.90
CA LEU A 143 4.60 2.04 15.86
C LEU A 143 3.89 3.32 16.33
N CYS A 144 4.65 4.36 16.69
CA CYS A 144 4.09 5.64 17.10
C CYS A 144 3.29 6.30 15.97
N GLY A 145 3.83 6.32 14.74
CA GLY A 145 3.14 6.85 13.56
C GLY A 145 1.86 6.07 13.27
N THR A 146 1.92 4.74 13.30
CA THR A 146 0.76 3.85 13.13
C THR A 146 -0.30 4.11 14.19
N ALA A 147 0.09 4.23 15.47
CA ALA A 147 -0.86 4.50 16.55
C ALA A 147 -1.54 5.85 16.39
N LEU A 148 -0.78 6.91 16.03
CA LEU A 148 -1.32 8.25 15.83
C LEU A 148 -2.27 8.31 14.63
N SER A 149 -1.81 7.88 13.45
CA SER A 149 -2.62 7.90 12.23
C SER A 149 -3.79 6.92 12.33
N GLY A 150 -3.57 5.74 12.89
CA GLY A 150 -4.61 4.74 13.13
C GLY A 150 -5.71 5.26 14.06
N PHE A 151 -5.34 5.90 15.17
CA PHE A 151 -6.33 6.55 16.05
C PHE A 151 -7.17 7.58 15.28
N ASN A 152 -6.55 8.41 14.44
CA ASN A 152 -7.27 9.41 13.65
C ASN A 152 -8.22 8.76 12.62
N TYR A 153 -7.76 7.77 11.88
CA TYR A 153 -8.57 7.08 10.86
C TYR A 153 -9.74 6.33 11.49
N PHE A 154 -9.48 5.53 12.52
CA PHE A 154 -10.52 4.72 13.17
C PHE A 154 -11.50 5.56 13.98
N ARG A 155 -11.08 6.71 14.53
CA ARG A 155 -12.00 7.68 15.12
C ARG A 155 -13.03 8.17 14.12
N VAL A 156 -12.63 8.41 12.87
CA VAL A 156 -13.56 8.83 11.80
C VAL A 156 -14.42 7.65 11.33
N ILE A 157 -13.83 6.47 11.12
CA ILE A 157 -14.57 5.27 10.69
C ILE A 157 -15.69 4.92 11.69
N PHE A 158 -15.37 4.91 12.99
CA PHE A 158 -16.34 4.60 14.05
C PHE A 158 -17.25 5.77 14.44
N GLY A 159 -16.94 6.99 13.99
CA GLY A 159 -17.76 8.17 14.22
C GLY A 159 -19.03 8.23 13.36
N GLY A 160 -19.17 7.31 12.41
CA GLY A 160 -20.28 7.27 11.45
C GLY A 160 -19.93 7.96 10.13
N GLY A 161 -20.41 7.37 9.03
CA GLY A 161 -20.19 7.90 7.69
C GLY A 161 -21.27 8.88 7.22
N VAL A 162 -21.09 9.38 6.00
CA VAL A 162 -21.99 10.37 5.38
C VAL A 162 -23.26 9.76 4.76
N GLY A 163 -23.36 8.43 4.75
CA GLY A 163 -24.51 7.71 4.22
C GLY A 163 -25.71 7.70 5.17
N LYS A 164 -26.81 7.11 4.68
CA LYS A 164 -28.06 6.96 5.46
C LYS A 164 -27.79 6.26 6.78
N ASN A 165 -28.28 6.81 7.89
CA ASN A 165 -28.09 6.27 9.24
C ASN A 165 -26.61 6.13 9.67
N GLY A 166 -25.72 6.97 9.15
CA GLY A 166 -24.28 6.91 9.49
C GLY A 166 -23.52 5.80 8.77
N SER A 167 -24.07 5.28 7.68
CA SER A 167 -23.41 4.29 6.80
C SER A 167 -22.33 4.93 5.93
N THR A 168 -21.60 4.11 5.17
CA THR A 168 -20.61 4.57 4.18
C THR A 168 -21.26 5.39 3.06
N ILE A 169 -20.44 5.99 2.18
CA ILE A 169 -20.96 6.71 1.01
C ILE A 169 -21.83 5.85 0.08
N ALA A 170 -21.67 4.53 0.11
CA ALA A 170 -22.47 3.58 -0.67
C ALA A 170 -23.67 3.00 0.10
N GLY A 171 -23.93 3.45 1.33
CA GLY A 171 -25.05 2.93 2.14
C GLY A 171 -24.76 1.60 2.85
N THR A 172 -23.51 1.12 2.84
CA THR A 172 -23.11 -0.12 3.53
C THR A 172 -22.58 0.15 4.94
N SER A 173 -22.42 -0.90 5.75
CA SER A 173 -21.78 -0.77 7.06
C SER A 173 -20.40 -0.10 6.96
N VAL A 174 -20.09 0.79 7.90
CA VAL A 174 -18.75 1.41 8.00
C VAL A 174 -17.65 0.37 8.22
N LEU A 175 -18.00 -0.86 8.63
CA LEU A 175 -17.07 -1.98 8.78
C LEU A 175 -16.87 -2.81 7.52
N SER A 176 -17.65 -2.58 6.45
CA SER A 176 -17.63 -3.43 5.26
C SER A 176 -16.26 -3.53 4.58
N PRO A 177 -15.46 -2.45 4.43
CA PRO A 177 -14.12 -2.56 3.85
C PRO A 177 -13.14 -3.35 4.74
N GLY A 178 -13.42 -3.40 6.05
CA GLY A 178 -12.63 -4.16 7.02
C GLY A 178 -12.57 -5.67 6.71
N LEU A 179 -13.59 -6.21 6.05
CA LEU A 179 -13.63 -7.63 5.67
C LEU A 179 -12.57 -7.97 4.61
N HIS A 180 -12.35 -7.09 3.62
CA HIS A 180 -11.38 -7.32 2.54
C HIS A 180 -9.95 -7.30 3.06
N ILE A 181 -9.58 -6.25 3.79
CA ILE A 181 -8.24 -6.16 4.37
C ILE A 181 -8.03 -7.19 5.48
N GLY A 182 -9.07 -7.49 6.27
CA GLY A 182 -9.05 -8.54 7.27
C GLY A 182 -8.78 -9.92 6.66
N LEU A 183 -9.43 -10.26 5.55
CA LEU A 183 -9.19 -11.51 4.81
C LEU A 183 -7.75 -11.57 4.27
N LEU A 184 -7.25 -10.48 3.69
CA LEU A 184 -5.86 -10.40 3.21
C LEU A 184 -4.86 -10.66 4.33
N ILE A 185 -4.99 -9.95 5.45
CA ILE A 185 -4.09 -10.08 6.60
C ILE A 185 -4.21 -11.47 7.23
N ALA A 186 -5.43 -12.01 7.35
CA ALA A 186 -5.64 -13.35 7.89
C ALA A 186 -4.99 -14.43 7.02
N LEU A 187 -5.10 -14.33 5.68
CA LEU A 187 -4.43 -15.23 4.75
C LEU A 187 -2.90 -15.08 4.85
N ALA A 188 -2.38 -13.85 4.89
CA ALA A 188 -0.95 -13.61 5.06
C ALA A 188 -0.41 -14.21 6.37
N ILE A 189 -1.08 -13.98 7.50
CA ILE A 189 -0.66 -14.53 8.80
C ILE A 189 -0.74 -16.06 8.77
N THR A 190 -1.83 -16.62 8.23
CA THR A 190 -2.02 -18.07 8.18
C THR A 190 -0.94 -18.73 7.32
N ILE A 191 -0.68 -18.18 6.13
CA ILE A 191 0.30 -18.72 5.21
C ILE A 191 1.71 -18.58 5.78
N TYR A 192 2.01 -17.46 6.43
CA TYR A 192 3.27 -17.31 7.15
C TYR A 192 3.42 -18.36 8.25
N LYS A 193 2.48 -18.45 9.19
CA LYS A 193 2.63 -19.27 10.40
C LYS A 193 2.44 -20.77 10.19
N LYS A 194 1.77 -21.20 9.11
CA LYS A 194 1.60 -22.63 8.78
C LYS A 194 2.65 -23.18 7.83
N SER A 195 3.48 -22.34 7.22
CA SER A 195 4.48 -22.80 6.27
C SER A 195 5.47 -23.76 6.93
N THR A 196 5.60 -24.98 6.39
CA THR A 196 6.58 -25.98 6.87
C THR A 196 7.97 -25.70 6.29
N THR A 197 8.02 -24.97 5.17
CA THR A 197 9.24 -24.64 4.45
C THR A 197 9.87 -23.31 4.88
N GLN A 198 9.24 -22.58 5.82
CA GLN A 198 9.62 -21.22 6.22
C GLN A 198 9.58 -20.25 5.02
N LEU A 199 8.49 -20.32 4.25
CA LEU A 199 8.31 -19.62 2.98
C LEU A 199 8.57 -18.11 3.11
N PHE A 200 8.02 -17.48 4.15
CA PHE A 200 8.19 -16.04 4.37
C PHE A 200 9.64 -15.71 4.77
N GLU A 201 10.23 -16.46 5.70
CA GLU A 201 11.57 -16.18 6.20
C GLU A 201 12.63 -16.32 5.11
N LYS A 202 12.48 -17.30 4.21
CA LYS A 202 13.41 -17.54 3.11
C LYS A 202 13.16 -16.64 1.90
N HIS A 203 11.90 -16.29 1.64
CA HIS A 203 11.48 -15.59 0.42
C HIS A 203 10.66 -14.32 0.70
N ALA A 204 11.01 -13.57 1.76
CA ALA A 204 10.23 -12.45 2.27
C ALA A 204 9.90 -11.37 1.22
N CYS A 205 10.86 -11.02 0.35
CA CYS A 205 10.63 -10.01 -0.69
C CYS A 205 9.54 -10.47 -1.67
N LEU A 206 9.63 -11.71 -2.15
CA LEU A 206 8.65 -12.30 -3.05
C LEU A 206 7.28 -12.38 -2.38
N TYR A 207 7.25 -12.79 -1.11
CA TYR A 207 6.04 -12.86 -0.31
C TYR A 207 5.35 -11.50 -0.15
N VAL A 208 6.09 -10.48 0.27
CA VAL A 208 5.54 -9.12 0.46
C VAL A 208 5.07 -8.53 -0.87
N LEU A 209 5.78 -8.79 -1.99
CA LEU A 209 5.32 -8.35 -3.31
C LEU A 209 4.01 -9.02 -3.72
N THR A 210 3.86 -10.34 -3.52
CA THR A 210 2.63 -11.06 -3.84
C THR A 210 1.44 -10.47 -3.10
N PHE A 211 1.49 -10.37 -1.77
CA PHE A 211 0.39 -9.79 -0.98
C PHE A 211 0.25 -8.28 -1.18
N GLY A 212 1.35 -7.59 -1.48
CA GLY A 212 1.36 -6.18 -1.80
C GLY A 212 0.55 -5.87 -3.06
N PHE A 213 0.68 -6.66 -4.13
CA PHE A 213 -0.13 -6.46 -5.34
C PHE A 213 -1.61 -6.80 -5.15
N VAL A 214 -1.92 -7.79 -4.30
CA VAL A 214 -3.30 -8.04 -3.85
C VAL A 214 -3.84 -6.82 -3.11
N ASN A 215 -3.08 -6.27 -2.16
CA ASN A 215 -3.46 -5.07 -1.41
C ASN A 215 -3.64 -3.86 -2.32
N ALA A 216 -2.74 -3.66 -3.30
CA ALA A 216 -2.80 -2.57 -4.25
C ALA A 216 -4.10 -2.61 -5.07
N LYS A 217 -4.45 -3.78 -5.62
CA LYS A 217 -5.71 -3.94 -6.35
C LYS A 217 -6.93 -3.69 -5.47
N ILE A 218 -6.99 -4.27 -4.27
CA ILE A 218 -8.15 -4.08 -3.36
C ILE A 218 -8.27 -2.62 -2.93
N SER A 219 -7.15 -1.92 -2.71
CA SER A 219 -7.13 -0.48 -2.41
C SER A 219 -7.67 0.33 -3.59
N GLN A 220 -7.25 0.03 -4.82
CA GLN A 220 -7.80 0.68 -6.03
C GLN A 220 -9.31 0.43 -6.17
N LYS A 221 -9.80 -0.78 -5.89
CA LYS A 221 -11.24 -1.05 -5.87
C LYS A 221 -11.98 -0.19 -4.85
N LEU A 222 -11.39 0.04 -3.68
CA LEU A 222 -11.98 0.90 -2.65
C LEU A 222 -12.01 2.37 -3.08
N VAL A 223 -10.95 2.87 -3.73
CA VAL A 223 -10.91 4.19 -4.36
C VAL A 223 -12.03 4.33 -5.39
N VAL A 224 -12.14 3.38 -6.33
CA VAL A 224 -13.21 3.38 -7.33
C VAL A 224 -14.58 3.38 -6.65
N ALA A 225 -14.80 2.49 -5.68
CA ALA A 225 -16.06 2.38 -4.95
C ALA A 225 -16.44 3.68 -4.22
N HIS A 226 -15.45 4.41 -3.69
CA HIS A 226 -15.66 5.73 -3.11
C HIS A 226 -16.14 6.73 -4.17
N MET A 227 -15.43 6.83 -5.29
CA MET A 227 -15.74 7.78 -6.36
C MET A 227 -17.09 7.50 -7.02
N THR A 228 -17.45 6.24 -7.21
CA THR A 228 -18.72 5.79 -7.82
C THR A 228 -19.85 5.67 -6.81
N LYS A 229 -19.57 5.83 -5.51
CA LYS A 229 -20.51 5.60 -4.41
C LYS A 229 -21.14 4.21 -4.44
N SER A 230 -20.36 3.20 -4.83
CA SER A 230 -20.83 1.83 -4.98
C SER A 230 -20.32 0.92 -3.87
N GLU A 231 -21.01 -0.19 -3.66
CA GLU A 231 -20.57 -1.22 -2.73
C GLU A 231 -19.34 -1.97 -3.27
N ILE A 232 -18.55 -2.55 -2.37
CA ILE A 232 -17.39 -3.39 -2.71
C ILE A 232 -17.70 -4.86 -2.43
N CYS A 233 -17.72 -5.69 -3.47
CA CYS A 233 -17.93 -7.13 -3.33
C CYS A 233 -16.69 -7.83 -2.76
N LEU A 234 -16.87 -8.76 -1.82
CA LEU A 234 -15.79 -9.56 -1.22
C LEU A 234 -15.19 -10.57 -2.21
N GLN A 235 -16.01 -11.13 -3.09
CA GLN A 235 -15.56 -12.05 -4.13
C GLN A 235 -14.72 -11.28 -5.15
N ASP A 236 -13.42 -11.62 -5.21
CA ASP A 236 -12.48 -10.95 -6.09
C ASP A 236 -11.35 -11.90 -6.54
N THR A 237 -10.93 -11.74 -7.80
CA THR A 237 -9.83 -12.51 -8.40
C THR A 237 -8.47 -12.25 -7.75
N ALA A 238 -8.34 -11.15 -6.99
CA ALA A 238 -7.12 -10.81 -6.25
C ALA A 238 -6.74 -11.92 -5.25
N PHE A 239 -7.72 -12.62 -4.70
CA PHE A 239 -7.50 -13.67 -3.71
C PHE A 239 -7.18 -15.04 -4.32
N ILE A 240 -7.13 -15.19 -5.64
CA ILE A 240 -6.76 -16.47 -6.28
C ILE A 240 -5.34 -16.86 -5.89
N GLY A 241 -4.37 -15.94 -5.99
CA GLY A 241 -2.97 -16.22 -5.64
C GLY A 241 -2.79 -16.68 -4.18
N PRO A 242 -3.20 -15.85 -3.19
CA PRO A 242 -3.21 -16.26 -1.79
C PRO A 242 -4.04 -17.51 -1.50
N GLY A 243 -5.16 -17.69 -2.20
CA GLY A 243 -6.03 -18.87 -2.08
C GLY A 243 -5.34 -20.16 -2.51
N LEU A 244 -4.53 -20.13 -3.58
CA LEU A 244 -3.72 -21.27 -4.01
C LEU A 244 -2.66 -21.64 -2.95
N LEU A 245 -1.98 -20.65 -2.38
CA LEU A 245 -1.02 -20.88 -1.28
C LEU A 245 -1.69 -21.49 -0.05
N PHE A 246 -2.84 -20.95 0.36
CA PHE A 246 -3.61 -21.47 1.48
C PHE A 246 -4.07 -22.92 1.23
N LEU A 247 -4.56 -23.20 0.02
CA LEU A 247 -5.04 -24.52 -0.36
C LEU A 247 -3.90 -25.55 -0.42
N ASP A 248 -2.75 -25.16 -0.97
CA ASP A 248 -1.56 -26.03 -1.02
C ASP A 248 -1.10 -26.41 0.39
N GLN A 249 -1.00 -25.43 1.31
CA GLN A 249 -0.69 -25.69 2.71
C GLN A 249 -1.74 -26.55 3.42
N TYR A 250 -3.02 -26.38 3.08
CA TYR A 250 -4.09 -27.23 3.61
C TYR A 250 -3.90 -28.71 3.21
N PHE A 251 -3.36 -28.97 2.02
CA PHE A 251 -3.00 -30.30 1.54
C PHE A 251 -1.54 -30.70 1.87
N ASN A 252 -0.99 -30.15 2.97
CA ASN A 252 0.36 -30.43 3.46
C ASN A 252 1.47 -30.06 2.45
N SER A 253 1.30 -28.97 1.71
CA SER A 253 2.26 -28.47 0.73
C SER A 253 2.60 -29.54 -0.31
N PHE A 254 1.57 -30.03 -1.01
CA PHE A 254 1.70 -31.06 -2.05
C PHE A 254 2.59 -30.58 -3.21
N ILE A 255 2.52 -29.28 -3.52
CA ILE A 255 3.44 -28.59 -4.43
C ILE A 255 4.44 -27.81 -3.58
N ASP A 256 5.65 -27.59 -4.09
CA ASP A 256 6.61 -26.70 -3.43
C ASP A 256 6.02 -25.29 -3.26
N GLU A 257 5.85 -24.87 -2.01
CA GLU A 257 5.31 -23.56 -1.63
C GLU A 257 6.02 -22.40 -2.34
N TYR A 258 7.32 -22.53 -2.62
CA TYR A 258 8.09 -21.52 -3.35
C TYR A 258 7.64 -21.38 -4.81
N ILE A 259 7.33 -22.50 -5.47
CA ILE A 259 6.78 -22.51 -6.83
C ILE A 259 5.38 -21.90 -6.82
N VAL A 260 4.52 -22.30 -5.87
CA VAL A 260 3.17 -21.74 -5.72
C VAL A 260 3.23 -20.25 -5.44
N LEU A 261 4.21 -19.78 -4.67
CA LEU A 261 4.40 -18.36 -4.37
C LEU A 261 4.76 -17.54 -5.62
N TRP A 262 5.61 -18.06 -6.52
CA TRP A 262 5.87 -17.42 -7.81
C TRP A 262 4.64 -17.36 -8.69
N ILE A 263 3.87 -18.45 -8.77
CA ILE A 263 2.61 -18.48 -9.50
C ILE A 263 1.64 -17.43 -8.93
N ALA A 264 1.51 -17.37 -7.60
CA ALA A 264 0.69 -16.39 -6.91
C ALA A 264 1.14 -14.95 -7.17
N LEU A 265 2.44 -14.67 -7.22
CA LEU A 265 2.98 -13.37 -7.61
C LEU A 265 2.50 -12.98 -9.00
N PHE A 266 2.72 -13.84 -10.00
CA PHE A 266 2.39 -13.53 -11.39
C PHE A 266 0.88 -13.32 -11.58
N ILE A 267 0.05 -14.15 -10.95
CA ILE A 267 -1.41 -13.99 -10.96
C ILE A 267 -1.78 -12.64 -10.33
N SER A 268 -1.26 -12.32 -9.15
CA SER A 268 -1.60 -11.09 -8.43
C SER A 268 -1.16 -9.84 -9.18
N LEU A 269 0.05 -9.85 -9.76
CA LEU A 269 0.58 -8.76 -10.58
C LEU A 269 -0.25 -8.56 -11.85
N PHE A 270 -0.50 -9.63 -12.60
CA PHE A 270 -1.25 -9.56 -13.84
C PHE A 270 -2.69 -9.08 -13.61
N ASP A 271 -3.35 -9.62 -12.59
CA ASP A 271 -4.71 -9.25 -12.22
C ASP A 271 -4.81 -7.79 -11.76
N MET A 272 -3.84 -7.30 -10.97
CA MET A 272 -3.73 -5.88 -10.59
C MET A 272 -3.53 -4.99 -11.83
N LEU A 273 -2.58 -5.30 -12.71
CA LEU A 273 -2.30 -4.51 -13.90
C LEU A 273 -3.48 -4.48 -14.88
N ARG A 274 -4.14 -5.64 -15.07
CA ARG A 274 -5.34 -5.75 -15.89
C ARG A 274 -6.48 -4.89 -15.34
N TYR A 275 -6.70 -4.94 -14.02
CA TYR A 275 -7.72 -4.12 -13.37
C TYR A 275 -7.41 -2.63 -13.50
N ALA A 276 -6.21 -2.20 -13.11
CA ALA A 276 -5.79 -0.81 -13.17
C ALA A 276 -5.92 -0.23 -14.57
N THR A 277 -5.36 -0.93 -15.58
CA THR A 277 -5.41 -0.49 -16.98
C THR A 277 -6.83 -0.49 -17.51
N GLY A 278 -7.61 -1.54 -17.22
CA GLY A 278 -8.99 -1.67 -17.69
C GLY A 278 -9.88 -0.54 -17.18
N VAL A 279 -9.84 -0.25 -15.87
CA VAL A 279 -10.66 0.82 -15.27
C VAL A 279 -10.20 2.19 -15.77
N CYS A 280 -8.89 2.46 -15.83
CA CYS A 280 -8.39 3.72 -16.35
C CYS A 280 -8.87 3.98 -17.79
N LEU A 281 -8.78 2.97 -18.68
CA LEU A 281 -9.22 3.10 -20.06
C LEU A 281 -10.74 3.24 -20.19
N GLN A 282 -11.53 2.54 -19.37
CA GLN A 282 -12.99 2.66 -19.37
C GLN A 282 -13.45 4.06 -18.92
N ILE A 283 -12.88 4.58 -17.85
CA ILE A 283 -13.19 5.93 -17.36
C ILE A 283 -12.70 6.98 -18.37
N ALA A 284 -11.50 6.82 -18.91
CA ALA A 284 -10.97 7.70 -19.96
C ALA A 284 -11.89 7.76 -21.19
N ALA A 285 -12.36 6.60 -21.65
CA ALA A 285 -13.31 6.51 -22.76
C ALA A 285 -14.67 7.17 -22.43
N HIS A 286 -15.18 6.96 -21.22
CA HIS A 286 -16.45 7.54 -20.78
C HIS A 286 -16.38 9.07 -20.62
N LEU A 287 -15.27 9.59 -20.10
CA LEU A 287 -15.05 11.03 -19.89
C LEU A 287 -14.47 11.73 -21.13
N HIS A 288 -14.18 11.00 -22.21
CA HIS A 288 -13.48 11.50 -23.40
C HIS A 288 -12.12 12.16 -23.10
N ILE A 289 -11.35 11.59 -22.18
CA ILE A 289 -10.03 12.07 -21.76
C ILE A 289 -8.94 11.13 -22.30
N HIS A 290 -7.81 11.69 -22.72
CA HIS A 290 -6.61 10.90 -22.99
C HIS A 290 -5.75 10.81 -21.72
N VAL A 291 -5.50 9.60 -21.22
CA VAL A 291 -4.82 9.35 -19.93
C VAL A 291 -3.50 10.13 -19.80
N PHE A 292 -2.69 10.18 -20.87
CA PHE A 292 -1.37 10.81 -20.85
C PHE A 292 -1.28 12.12 -21.66
N ARG A 293 -2.42 12.74 -21.99
CA ARG A 293 -2.42 13.98 -22.78
C ARG A 293 -3.50 14.94 -22.30
N ILE A 294 -3.08 16.15 -21.94
CA ILE A 294 -3.99 17.26 -21.69
C ILE A 294 -4.42 17.83 -23.04
N SER A 295 -5.71 17.79 -23.34
CA SER A 295 -6.27 18.45 -24.53
C SER A 295 -6.26 19.96 -24.32
N SER A 296 -5.70 20.70 -25.27
CA SER A 296 -5.79 22.16 -25.32
C SER A 296 -7.19 22.57 -25.82
N HIS A 297 -8.24 22.37 -25.04
CA HIS A 297 -9.52 23.02 -25.37
C HIS A 297 -9.49 24.46 -24.84
N GLN A 298 -9.57 25.41 -25.78
CA GLN A 298 -9.80 26.83 -25.52
C GLN A 298 -11.01 26.98 -24.60
N ALA A 299 -10.88 27.87 -23.61
CA ALA A 299 -12.01 28.29 -22.78
C ALA A 299 -13.21 28.63 -23.68
N PRO A 300 -14.43 28.21 -23.36
CA PRO A 300 -15.60 28.71 -24.07
C PRO A 300 -15.61 30.23 -23.93
N GLU A 301 -15.65 30.94 -25.06
CA GLU A 301 -15.97 32.37 -25.08
C GLU A 301 -17.27 32.57 -24.31
N GLN A 302 -17.25 33.58 -23.43
CA GLN A 302 -18.30 33.93 -22.47
C GLN A 302 -19.66 34.21 -23.12
#